data_AF-A0A3A0DLI7-F1
#
_entry.id   AF-A0A3A0DLI7-F1
#
_cell.length_a   1.000
_cell.length_b   1.000
_cell.length_c   1.000
_cell.angle_alpha   90.00
_cell.angle_beta   90.00
_cell.angle_gamma   90.00
#
_symmetry.space_group_name_H-M   'P 1'
#
loop_
_entity.id
_entity.type
_entity.pdbx_description
1 polymer ?
#
loop_
_entity_poly.entity_id
_entity_poly.type
_entity_poly.pdbx_seq_one_letter_code
_entity_poly.pdbx_strand_id
1 'polypeptide(L)'
;MSGLRWLAAGGVLLLWSASAAAAGVQFFDDSQIATPLAVGETWDSVACRGYVFTYTRDKLFTGGIGAEPIGRPVRIAWPDGVEAQAVTAGPNPGKAKIELKRSDGAPFDLAAFTARLLANTAGAGGSIEIMPQLDGEDAWDDPAYFMASGYSWSTFSYDRTTPSYLGNTSALVGFESYSIGLYVDFAITALALEDASAAAPGDFDGDGDADGADLLAWQRGQSPQPLSASDLVEWQANFGIGLGTVALVNVPEPPGVAACAVLWSVGAISAPALRRSFAGRCPAGFRRSSRRGTCG
;
A
#
# COMPACT_ATOMS: atom_id res chain seq x y z
N MET A 1 38.84 55.22 22.95
CA MET A 1 39.21 54.19 21.97
C MET A 1 38.61 52.89 22.46
N SER A 2 37.37 52.63 22.05
CA SER A 2 36.52 51.57 22.58
C SER A 2 36.81 50.27 21.83
N GLY A 3 37.18 49.22 22.57
CA GLY A 3 37.40 47.88 22.02
C GLY A 3 36.08 47.14 21.84
N LEU A 4 35.75 46.82 20.60
CA LEU A 4 34.58 46.01 20.23
C LEU A 4 35.01 44.54 20.19
N ARG A 5 34.56 43.75 21.16
CA ARG A 5 34.71 42.28 21.17
C ARG A 5 33.55 41.66 20.40
N TRP A 6 33.83 40.96 19.31
CA TRP A 6 32.88 40.12 18.60
C TRP A 6 32.75 38.78 19.32
N LEU A 7 31.57 38.49 19.87
CA LEU A 7 31.19 37.16 20.33
C LEU A 7 30.53 36.44 19.14
N ALA A 8 31.20 35.41 18.61
CA ALA A 8 30.60 34.49 17.66
C ALA A 8 29.70 33.52 18.44
N ALA A 9 28.38 33.70 18.35
CA ALA A 9 27.41 32.73 18.84
C ALA A 9 27.24 31.64 17.78
N GLY A 10 27.83 30.46 18.04
CA GLY A 10 27.58 29.25 17.26
C GLY A 10 26.18 28.72 17.58
N GLY A 11 25.20 29.04 16.75
CA GLY A 11 23.87 28.43 16.79
C GLY A 11 23.94 27.01 16.23
N VAL A 12 23.72 26.01 17.07
CA VAL A 12 23.45 24.63 16.65
C VAL A 12 22.06 24.63 16.02
N LEU A 13 22.00 24.46 14.70
CA LEU A 13 20.76 24.22 13.97
C LEU A 13 20.35 22.76 14.24
N LEU A 14 19.46 22.55 15.21
CA LEU A 14 18.77 21.28 15.40
C LEU A 14 17.78 21.13 14.23
N LEU A 15 18.21 20.45 13.17
CA LEU A 15 17.31 19.94 12.14
C LEU A 15 16.50 18.81 12.76
N TRP A 16 15.25 19.10 13.10
CA TRP A 16 14.26 18.06 13.36
C TRP A 16 13.94 17.40 12.01
N SER A 17 14.48 16.21 11.77
CA SER A 17 13.95 15.32 10.75
C SER A 17 12.61 14.80 11.27
N ALA A 18 11.51 15.42 10.84
CA ALA A 18 10.21 14.81 10.96
C ALA A 18 10.19 13.61 10.01
N SER A 19 10.09 12.40 10.55
CA SER A 19 9.76 11.22 9.76
C SER A 19 8.42 11.52 9.05
N ALA A 20 8.43 11.49 7.72
CA ALA A 20 7.21 11.62 6.94
C ALA A 20 6.40 10.33 7.13
N ALA A 21 5.50 10.32 8.10
CA ALA A 21 4.45 9.31 8.14
C ALA A 21 3.61 9.46 6.87
N ALA A 22 3.21 8.33 6.28
CA ALA A 22 2.23 8.31 5.20
C ALA A 22 1.06 9.25 5.56
N ALA A 23 0.83 10.27 4.74
CA ALA A 23 -0.06 11.36 5.09
C ALA A 23 -1.52 10.90 4.93
N GLY A 24 -2.04 10.20 5.94
CA GLY A 24 -3.45 9.83 6.00
C GLY A 24 -4.35 11.07 5.95
N VAL A 25 -5.24 11.13 4.97
CA VAL A 25 -6.25 12.17 4.81
C VAL A 25 -7.53 11.73 5.51
N GLN A 26 -7.86 12.41 6.60
CA GLN A 26 -9.15 12.28 7.26
C GLN A 26 -10.15 13.26 6.66
N PHE A 27 -11.38 12.83 6.46
CA PHE A 27 -12.48 13.67 5.96
C PHE A 27 -13.57 13.87 7.01
N PHE A 28 -14.39 14.89 6.76
CA PHE A 28 -15.59 15.23 7.51
C PHE A 28 -15.30 15.84 8.89
N ASP A 29 -14.47 16.89 8.89
CA ASP A 29 -14.28 17.76 10.04
C ASP A 29 -14.72 19.19 9.73
N ASP A 30 -15.09 19.95 10.77
CA ASP A 30 -15.66 21.30 10.67
C ASP A 30 -14.77 22.33 9.95
N SER A 31 -13.46 22.05 9.80
CA SER A 31 -12.54 22.95 9.10
C SER A 31 -12.54 22.73 7.57
N GLN A 32 -13.15 21.64 7.09
CA GLN A 32 -13.09 21.26 5.68
C GLN A 32 -14.17 21.96 4.87
N ILE A 33 -13.78 22.42 3.68
CA ILE A 33 -14.70 23.04 2.71
C ILE A 33 -14.82 22.13 1.50
N ALA A 34 -16.03 21.65 1.22
CA ALA A 34 -16.36 21.05 -0.06
C ALA A 34 -16.57 22.13 -1.12
N THR A 35 -15.71 22.15 -2.13
CA THR A 35 -15.82 23.04 -3.28
C THR A 35 -16.70 22.40 -4.33
N PRO A 36 -17.87 22.97 -4.69
CA PRO A 36 -18.70 22.42 -5.75
C PRO A 36 -17.96 22.40 -7.09
N LEU A 37 -18.01 21.27 -7.80
CA LEU A 37 -17.41 21.12 -9.13
C LEU A 37 -18.46 21.13 -10.23
N ALA A 38 -19.51 20.31 -10.07
CA ALA A 38 -20.56 20.16 -11.07
C ALA A 38 -21.84 19.62 -10.44
N VAL A 39 -22.96 19.86 -11.12
CA VAL A 39 -24.27 19.35 -10.73
C VAL A 39 -24.96 18.78 -11.97
N GLY A 40 -25.58 17.61 -11.82
CA GLY A 40 -26.43 17.00 -12.84
C GLY A 40 -27.87 16.87 -12.37
N GLU A 41 -28.73 16.29 -13.21
CA GLU A 41 -30.13 16.04 -12.84
C GLU A 41 -30.27 15.06 -11.67
N THR A 42 -29.38 14.08 -11.58
CA THR A 42 -29.45 13.00 -10.60
C THR A 42 -28.16 12.79 -9.80
N TRP A 43 -27.26 13.79 -9.80
CA TRP A 43 -25.98 13.75 -9.09
C TRP A 43 -25.43 15.14 -8.79
N ASP A 44 -24.50 15.20 -7.84
CA ASP A 44 -23.66 16.36 -7.51
C ASP A 44 -22.20 15.91 -7.45
N SER A 45 -21.25 16.84 -7.69
CA SER A 45 -19.82 16.60 -7.54
C SER A 45 -19.15 17.73 -6.77
N VAL A 46 -18.32 17.38 -5.80
CA VAL A 46 -17.55 18.31 -4.96
C VAL A 46 -16.10 17.85 -4.83
N ALA A 47 -15.19 18.80 -4.63
CA ALA A 47 -13.80 18.54 -4.30
C ALA A 47 -13.46 18.97 -2.87
N CYS A 48 -12.66 18.17 -2.19
CA CYS A 48 -12.02 18.57 -0.93
C CYS A 48 -10.67 17.87 -0.78
N ARG A 49 -9.65 18.60 -0.29
CA ARG A 49 -8.32 18.06 0.04
C ARG A 49 -7.65 17.26 -1.09
N GLY A 50 -7.90 17.62 -2.36
CA GLY A 50 -7.34 16.91 -3.51
C GLY A 50 -8.15 15.70 -3.95
N TYR A 51 -9.31 15.42 -3.34
CA TYR A 51 -10.21 14.32 -3.72
C TYR A 51 -11.52 14.87 -4.27
N VAL A 52 -12.10 14.14 -5.22
CA VAL A 52 -13.39 14.43 -5.85
C VAL A 52 -14.40 13.37 -5.42
N PHE A 53 -15.56 13.84 -4.97
CA PHE A 53 -16.72 13.03 -4.61
C PHE A 53 -17.83 13.34 -5.60
N THR A 54 -18.23 12.36 -6.40
CA THR A 54 -19.44 12.45 -7.24
C THR A 54 -20.48 11.52 -6.68
N TYR A 55 -21.65 12.03 -6.31
CA TYR A 55 -22.64 11.24 -5.57
C TYR A 55 -24.05 11.45 -6.12
N THR A 56 -24.84 10.39 -6.06
CA THR A 56 -26.21 10.37 -6.61
C THR A 56 -27.17 11.18 -5.74
N ARG A 57 -28.12 11.84 -6.40
CA ARG A 57 -29.10 12.76 -5.81
C ARG A 57 -30.45 12.55 -6.44
N ASP A 58 -31.48 12.33 -5.65
CA ASP A 58 -32.83 12.11 -6.15
C ASP A 58 -33.58 13.45 -6.29
N LYS A 59 -33.06 14.33 -7.16
CA LYS A 59 -33.56 15.72 -7.32
C LYS A 59 -34.91 15.80 -8.03
N LEU A 60 -35.36 14.70 -8.64
CA LEU A 60 -36.62 14.58 -9.35
C LEU A 60 -37.68 13.80 -8.55
N PHE A 61 -37.36 13.44 -7.30
CA PHE A 61 -38.30 12.79 -6.41
C PHE A 61 -39.50 13.69 -6.10
N THR A 62 -40.70 13.22 -6.39
CA THR A 62 -41.96 13.90 -6.05
C THR A 62 -42.71 13.19 -4.91
N GLY A 63 -42.13 12.15 -4.31
CA GLY A 63 -42.75 11.38 -3.24
C GLY A 63 -42.68 12.08 -1.89
N GLY A 64 -43.74 12.00 -1.10
CA GLY A 64 -43.85 12.66 0.20
C GLY A 64 -45.27 13.19 0.42
N ILE A 65 -45.67 13.37 1.68
CA ILE A 65 -46.96 14.00 2.01
C ILE A 65 -46.67 15.48 2.33
N GLY A 66 -46.88 16.38 1.37
CA GLY A 66 -46.64 17.81 1.57
C GLY A 66 -46.67 18.66 0.30
N ALA A 67 -46.63 19.99 0.46
CA ALA A 67 -46.60 20.97 -0.64
C ALA A 67 -45.16 21.29 -1.10
N GLU A 68 -44.25 20.32 -0.95
CA GLU A 68 -42.79 20.52 -0.90
C GLU A 68 -42.11 20.46 -2.29
N PRO A 69 -40.93 21.11 -2.43
CA PRO A 69 -40.21 21.28 -3.68
C PRO A 69 -39.72 19.96 -4.26
N ILE A 70 -39.51 19.95 -5.58
CA ILE A 70 -39.02 18.80 -6.35
C ILE A 70 -37.68 18.31 -5.75
N GLY A 71 -37.60 17.03 -5.41
CA GLY A 71 -36.40 16.36 -4.91
C GLY A 71 -36.47 15.92 -3.44
N ARG A 72 -35.65 14.93 -3.06
CA ARG A 72 -35.54 14.46 -1.68
C ARG A 72 -34.60 15.36 -0.86
N PRO A 73 -34.96 15.79 0.36
CA PRO A 73 -34.09 16.63 1.17
C PRO A 73 -32.83 15.89 1.60
N VAL A 74 -31.75 16.65 1.74
CA VAL A 74 -30.46 16.19 2.27
C VAL A 74 -30.56 16.10 3.79
N ARG A 75 -30.21 14.95 4.35
CA ARG A 75 -30.19 14.69 5.80
C ARG A 75 -28.79 14.82 6.38
N ILE A 76 -27.76 14.51 5.61
CA ILE A 76 -26.36 14.69 6.02
C ILE A 76 -25.63 15.46 4.92
N ALA A 77 -25.20 16.68 5.27
CA ALA A 77 -24.47 17.56 4.39
C ALA A 77 -23.02 17.71 4.88
N TRP A 78 -22.15 18.15 3.98
CA TRP A 78 -20.80 18.56 4.35
C TRP A 78 -20.84 19.68 5.41
N PRO A 79 -19.98 19.69 6.45
CA PRO A 79 -18.85 18.78 6.67
C PRO A 79 -19.18 17.48 7.42
N ASP A 80 -20.41 17.25 7.88
CA ASP A 80 -20.77 16.06 8.69
C ASP A 80 -20.71 14.73 7.91
N GLY A 81 -20.66 14.80 6.58
CA GLY A 81 -20.60 13.65 5.71
C GLY A 81 -20.93 13.99 4.26
N VAL A 82 -20.99 12.95 3.43
CA VAL A 82 -21.53 13.03 2.07
C VAL A 82 -22.66 12.01 1.90
N GLU A 83 -23.86 12.49 1.61
CA GLU A 83 -25.05 11.67 1.39
C GLU A 83 -25.25 11.35 -0.09
N ALA A 84 -25.39 10.05 -0.39
CA ALA A 84 -25.89 9.55 -1.65
C ALA A 84 -27.32 9.04 -1.50
N GLN A 85 -28.15 9.38 -2.48
CA GLN A 85 -29.56 8.99 -2.52
C GLN A 85 -29.80 8.02 -3.66
N ALA A 86 -30.63 7.01 -3.43
CA ALA A 86 -31.13 6.18 -4.52
C ALA A 86 -32.02 7.06 -5.42
N VAL A 87 -31.71 7.05 -6.71
CA VAL A 87 -32.42 7.84 -7.72
C VAL A 87 -33.66 7.06 -8.13
N THR A 88 -34.84 7.59 -7.83
CA THR A 88 -36.11 6.89 -8.06
C THR A 88 -36.87 7.45 -9.26
N ALA A 89 -36.51 8.64 -9.73
CA ALA A 89 -37.10 9.29 -10.89
C ALA A 89 -36.04 10.00 -11.74
N GLY A 90 -36.30 10.13 -13.04
CA GLY A 90 -35.41 10.81 -13.98
C GLY A 90 -34.53 9.88 -14.80
N PRO A 91 -33.49 10.42 -15.45
CA PRO A 91 -32.57 9.62 -16.24
C PRO A 91 -31.76 8.68 -15.33
N ASN A 92 -31.63 7.42 -15.77
CA ASN A 92 -30.82 6.38 -15.12
C ASN A 92 -31.15 6.19 -13.63
N PRO A 93 -32.38 5.80 -13.28
CA PRO A 93 -32.73 5.45 -11.90
C PRO A 93 -31.83 4.29 -11.41
N GLY A 94 -31.50 4.30 -10.13
CA GLY A 94 -30.50 3.37 -9.61
C GLY A 94 -30.24 3.51 -8.12
N LYS A 95 -29.35 2.62 -7.64
CA LYS A 95 -28.89 2.59 -6.25
C LYS A 95 -28.17 3.88 -5.86
N ALA A 96 -28.13 4.16 -4.55
CA ALA A 96 -27.31 5.25 -4.04
C ALA A 96 -25.84 4.91 -4.31
N LYS A 97 -25.08 5.88 -4.84
CA LYS A 97 -23.67 5.67 -5.20
C LYS A 97 -22.85 6.93 -4.94
N ILE A 98 -21.61 6.73 -4.50
CA ILE A 98 -20.54 7.71 -4.38
C ILE A 98 -19.37 7.19 -5.19
N GLU A 99 -18.88 7.99 -6.14
CA GLU A 99 -17.60 7.80 -6.80
C GLU A 99 -16.57 8.69 -6.13
N LEU A 100 -15.48 8.08 -5.70
CA LEU A 100 -14.37 8.74 -5.04
C LEU A 100 -13.11 8.57 -5.88
N LYS A 101 -12.41 9.66 -6.16
CA LYS A 101 -11.12 9.64 -6.85
C LYS A 101 -10.23 10.80 -6.41
N ARG A 102 -8.93 10.70 -6.66
CA ARG A 102 -8.04 11.86 -6.55
C ARG A 102 -8.24 12.81 -7.73
N SER A 103 -8.01 14.10 -7.48
CA SER A 103 -8.14 15.16 -8.49
C SER A 103 -7.01 15.12 -9.52
N ASP A 104 -5.85 14.58 -9.13
CA ASP A 104 -4.69 14.35 -9.99
C ASP A 104 -4.71 12.97 -10.69
N GLY A 105 -5.69 12.12 -10.38
CA GLY A 105 -5.84 10.79 -10.94
C GLY A 105 -4.86 9.75 -10.40
N ALA A 106 -4.02 10.09 -9.43
CA ALA A 106 -3.09 9.12 -8.87
C ALA A 106 -3.82 8.08 -8.00
N PRO A 107 -3.25 6.85 -7.87
CA PRO A 107 -3.79 5.85 -6.98
C PRO A 107 -3.75 6.26 -5.50
N PHE A 108 -4.63 5.66 -4.71
CA PHE A 108 -4.71 5.82 -3.27
C PHE A 108 -5.34 4.60 -2.61
N ASP A 109 -5.24 4.55 -1.30
CA ASP A 109 -5.82 3.52 -0.45
C ASP A 109 -7.09 4.04 0.21
N LEU A 110 -8.11 3.19 0.30
CA LEU A 110 -9.26 3.39 1.16
C LEU A 110 -8.99 2.71 2.50
N ALA A 111 -8.36 3.42 3.42
CA ALA A 111 -7.89 2.86 4.69
C ALA A 111 -9.03 2.50 5.66
N ALA A 112 -10.02 3.38 5.80
CA ALA A 112 -11.19 3.15 6.65
C ALA A 112 -12.37 4.02 6.24
N PHE A 113 -13.58 3.58 6.54
CA PHE A 113 -14.77 4.41 6.40
C PHE A 113 -15.83 4.09 7.47
N THR A 114 -16.71 5.06 7.70
CA THR A 114 -17.94 4.88 8.45
C THR A 114 -19.11 5.33 7.62
N ALA A 115 -20.09 4.43 7.46
CA ALA A 115 -21.31 4.70 6.75
C ALA A 115 -22.50 4.73 7.70
N ARG A 116 -23.49 5.56 7.37
CA ARG A 116 -24.75 5.66 8.07
C ARG A 116 -25.90 5.36 7.13
N LEU A 117 -26.78 4.46 7.55
CA LEU A 117 -28.01 4.14 6.82
C LEU A 117 -29.03 5.26 7.01
N LEU A 118 -29.59 5.78 5.93
CA LEU A 118 -30.58 6.87 5.99
C LEU A 118 -31.99 6.42 5.59
N ALA A 119 -32.11 5.21 5.06
CA ALA A 119 -33.38 4.60 4.69
C ALA A 119 -34.25 4.33 5.94
N ASN A 120 -35.55 4.63 5.83
CA ASN A 120 -36.54 4.37 6.87
C ASN A 120 -36.92 2.88 7.00
N THR A 121 -36.67 2.09 5.95
CA THR A 121 -36.95 0.65 5.91
C THR A 121 -35.77 -0.10 6.48
N ALA A 122 -36.03 -1.09 7.35
CA ALA A 122 -34.98 -1.97 7.87
C ALA A 122 -34.25 -2.62 6.68
N GLY A 123 -32.95 -2.35 6.55
CA GLY A 123 -32.12 -2.82 5.46
C GLY A 123 -31.73 -4.28 5.62
N ALA A 124 -32.69 -5.18 5.79
CA ALA A 124 -32.43 -6.59 6.03
C ALA A 124 -31.59 -7.18 4.88
N GLY A 125 -30.39 -7.68 5.19
CA GLY A 125 -29.48 -8.28 4.22
C GLY A 125 -28.70 -7.29 3.35
N GLY A 126 -28.75 -5.99 3.66
CA GLY A 126 -28.00 -4.96 2.94
C GLY A 126 -26.50 -5.00 3.19
N SER A 127 -25.72 -4.77 2.12
CA SER A 127 -24.27 -4.54 2.19
C SER A 127 -23.90 -3.31 1.37
N ILE A 128 -22.94 -2.53 1.87
CA ILE A 128 -22.24 -1.54 1.07
C ILE A 128 -21.30 -2.29 0.15
N GLU A 129 -21.34 -1.93 -1.12
CA GLU A 129 -20.55 -2.53 -2.19
C GLU A 129 -19.49 -1.52 -2.60
N ILE A 130 -18.22 -1.91 -2.56
CA ILE A 130 -17.11 -1.07 -3.02
C ILE A 130 -16.43 -1.77 -4.19
N MET A 131 -16.54 -1.16 -5.37
CA MET A 131 -15.79 -1.58 -6.56
C MET A 131 -14.62 -0.63 -6.78
N PRO A 132 -13.36 -1.06 -6.60
CA PRO A 132 -12.22 -0.30 -7.04
C PRO A 132 -12.11 -0.30 -8.57
N GLN A 133 -11.52 0.76 -9.11
CA GLN A 133 -11.21 0.87 -10.54
C GLN A 133 -9.73 1.18 -10.75
N LEU A 134 -9.20 0.63 -11.82
CA LEU A 134 -7.82 0.82 -12.27
C LEU A 134 -7.84 0.92 -13.80
N ASP A 135 -7.13 1.88 -14.37
CA ASP A 135 -7.08 2.15 -15.81
C ASP A 135 -8.48 2.41 -16.42
N GLY A 136 -9.39 2.96 -15.60
CA GLY A 136 -10.77 3.26 -15.99
C GLY A 136 -11.71 2.06 -16.09
N GLU A 137 -11.26 0.86 -15.74
CA GLU A 137 -12.07 -0.37 -15.71
C GLU A 137 -12.25 -0.88 -14.27
N ASP A 138 -13.25 -1.74 -14.05
CA ASP A 138 -13.44 -2.40 -12.77
C ASP A 138 -12.24 -3.30 -12.47
N ALA A 139 -11.60 -3.10 -11.31
CA ALA A 139 -10.38 -3.82 -10.97
C ALA A 139 -10.65 -5.27 -10.53
N TRP A 140 -11.88 -5.58 -10.12
CA TRP A 140 -12.33 -6.89 -9.67
C TRP A 140 -13.57 -7.37 -10.43
N ASP A 141 -13.75 -8.68 -10.52
CA ASP A 141 -14.96 -9.29 -11.09
C ASP A 141 -16.21 -9.00 -10.24
N ASP A 142 -16.02 -8.98 -8.91
CA ASP A 142 -17.06 -8.72 -7.91
C ASP A 142 -16.61 -7.61 -6.93
N PRO A 143 -17.53 -6.75 -6.45
CA PRO A 143 -17.19 -5.72 -5.48
C PRO A 143 -16.87 -6.32 -4.10
N ALA A 144 -16.13 -5.59 -3.27
CA ALA A 144 -16.05 -5.90 -1.85
C ALA A 144 -17.38 -5.58 -1.16
N TYR A 145 -17.83 -6.49 -0.31
CA TYR A 145 -19.08 -6.37 0.43
C TYR A 145 -18.83 -6.06 1.91
N PHE A 146 -19.56 -5.07 2.43
CA PHE A 146 -19.47 -4.60 3.81
C PHE A 146 -20.86 -4.61 4.45
N MET A 147 -21.06 -5.41 5.50
CA MET A 147 -22.39 -5.63 6.09
C MET A 147 -23.03 -4.32 6.58
N ALA A 148 -24.15 -3.92 5.99
CA ALA A 148 -24.83 -2.66 6.33
C ALA A 148 -26.30 -2.88 6.73
N SER A 149 -26.59 -4.07 7.27
CA SER A 149 -27.93 -4.45 7.68
C SER A 149 -28.31 -3.79 9.00
N GLY A 150 -29.33 -2.93 8.98
CA GLY A 150 -29.81 -2.23 10.17
C GLY A 150 -31.04 -1.37 9.92
N TYR A 151 -31.33 -0.46 10.84
CA TYR A 151 -32.44 0.49 10.74
C TYR A 151 -31.92 1.87 10.35
N SER A 152 -32.83 2.79 10.02
CA SER A 152 -32.47 4.20 9.84
C SER A 152 -31.57 4.68 10.99
N TRP A 153 -30.51 5.40 10.64
CA TRP A 153 -29.47 5.92 11.54
C TRP A 153 -28.51 4.90 12.13
N SER A 154 -28.62 3.61 11.79
CA SER A 154 -27.56 2.64 12.08
C SER A 154 -26.25 3.07 11.41
N THR A 155 -25.15 2.92 12.15
CA THR A 155 -23.80 3.30 11.72
C THR A 155 -22.93 2.04 11.64
N PHE A 156 -22.14 1.93 10.57
CA PHE A 156 -21.27 0.79 10.29
C PHE A 156 -19.87 1.31 9.96
N SER A 157 -18.87 0.80 10.67
CA SER A 157 -17.47 1.25 10.55
C SER A 157 -16.60 0.09 10.14
N TYR A 158 -15.72 0.34 9.18
CA TYR A 158 -14.85 -0.63 8.56
C TYR A 158 -13.45 -0.07 8.41
N ASP A 159 -12.47 -0.90 8.75
CA ASP A 159 -11.04 -0.64 8.60
C ASP A 159 -10.30 -1.93 8.23
N ARG A 160 -8.96 -1.85 8.13
CA ARG A 160 -8.11 -2.99 7.76
C ARG A 160 -8.11 -4.11 8.81
N THR A 161 -8.51 -3.81 10.04
CA THR A 161 -8.53 -4.75 11.16
C THR A 161 -9.87 -5.44 11.35
N THR A 162 -10.90 -4.95 10.66
CA THR A 162 -12.25 -5.50 10.75
C THR A 162 -12.25 -6.97 10.26
N PRO A 163 -12.98 -7.88 10.92
CA PRO A 163 -13.03 -9.27 10.47
C PRO A 163 -13.56 -9.38 9.02
N SER A 164 -12.84 -10.11 8.18
CA SER A 164 -13.13 -10.21 6.74
C SER A 164 -14.54 -10.71 6.41
N TYR A 165 -15.16 -11.53 7.26
CA TYR A 165 -16.53 -12.01 7.06
C TYR A 165 -17.60 -10.92 7.18
N LEU A 166 -17.28 -9.76 7.77
CA LEU A 166 -18.14 -8.57 7.79
C LEU A 166 -17.86 -7.64 6.60
N GLY A 167 -16.72 -7.81 5.93
CA GLY A 167 -16.07 -6.83 5.08
C GLY A 167 -14.94 -6.10 5.80
N ASN A 168 -13.83 -5.86 5.11
CA ASN A 168 -12.72 -5.05 5.60
C ASN A 168 -12.01 -4.35 4.44
N THR A 169 -11.16 -3.38 4.76
CA THR A 169 -10.54 -2.52 3.74
C THR A 169 -9.13 -2.95 3.37
N SER A 170 -8.64 -4.10 3.85
CA SER A 170 -7.24 -4.50 3.67
C SER A 170 -6.84 -4.74 2.22
N ALA A 171 -7.81 -5.01 1.34
CA ALA A 171 -7.57 -5.19 -0.10
C ALA A 171 -7.80 -3.91 -0.92
N LEU A 172 -8.32 -2.83 -0.33
CA LEU A 172 -8.63 -1.58 -1.04
C LEU A 172 -7.39 -0.66 -1.07
N VAL A 173 -6.37 -1.09 -1.80
CA VAL A 173 -5.03 -0.49 -1.80
C VAL A 173 -4.58 -0.23 -3.24
N GLY A 174 -4.03 0.95 -3.51
CA GLY A 174 -3.42 1.27 -4.80
C GLY A 174 -4.39 1.38 -5.98
N PHE A 175 -5.61 1.90 -5.77
CA PHE A 175 -6.60 2.08 -6.86
C PHE A 175 -6.83 3.55 -7.19
N GLU A 176 -7.20 3.83 -8.45
CA GLU A 176 -7.40 5.20 -8.95
C GLU A 176 -8.74 5.80 -8.53
N SER A 177 -9.74 4.94 -8.34
CA SER A 177 -11.03 5.36 -7.84
C SER A 177 -11.81 4.21 -7.18
N TYR A 178 -12.82 4.58 -6.41
CA TYR A 178 -13.74 3.65 -5.76
C TYR A 178 -15.18 4.05 -6.04
N SER A 179 -15.97 3.10 -6.54
CA SER A 179 -17.42 3.20 -6.64
C SER A 179 -18.06 2.54 -5.42
N ILE A 180 -18.55 3.35 -4.48
CA ILE A 180 -19.17 2.93 -3.21
C ILE A 180 -20.69 3.01 -3.39
N GLY A 181 -21.40 1.90 -3.24
CA GLY A 181 -22.84 1.84 -3.45
C GLY A 181 -23.61 1.13 -2.35
N LEU A 182 -24.87 1.52 -2.18
CA LEU A 182 -25.87 0.79 -1.40
C LEU A 182 -27.22 0.92 -2.11
N TYR A 183 -28.03 -0.13 -2.11
CA TYR A 183 -29.34 -0.15 -2.77
C TYR A 183 -30.34 0.89 -2.22
N VAL A 184 -30.05 1.49 -1.08
CA VAL A 184 -30.83 2.55 -0.42
C VAL A 184 -29.93 3.71 0.00
N ASP A 185 -30.55 4.83 0.37
CA ASP A 185 -29.84 6.03 0.82
C ASP A 185 -28.89 5.76 2.00
N PHE A 186 -27.69 6.32 1.88
CA PHE A 186 -26.67 6.28 2.92
C PHE A 186 -25.82 7.55 2.88
N ALA A 187 -25.04 7.76 3.92
CA ALA A 187 -23.96 8.72 3.91
C ALA A 187 -22.66 8.08 4.39
N ILE A 188 -21.54 8.57 3.86
CA ILE A 188 -20.23 8.36 4.50
C ILE A 188 -20.02 9.53 5.46
N THR A 189 -19.79 9.23 6.73
CA THR A 189 -19.65 10.22 7.83
C THR A 189 -18.27 10.20 8.49
N ALA A 190 -17.43 9.24 8.13
CA ALA A 190 -15.99 9.26 8.39
C ALA A 190 -15.29 8.55 7.24
N LEU A 191 -14.16 9.07 6.79
CA LEU A 191 -13.37 8.47 5.71
C LEU A 191 -11.89 8.79 5.94
N ALA A 192 -11.08 7.74 5.90
CA ALA A 192 -9.64 7.80 5.97
C ALA A 192 -9.08 7.27 4.65
N LEU A 193 -8.35 8.12 3.94
CA LEU A 193 -7.64 7.76 2.71
C LEU A 193 -6.15 7.90 2.95
N GLU A 194 -5.35 7.08 2.31
CA GLU A 194 -3.89 7.18 2.37
C GLU A 194 -3.37 7.27 0.94
N ASP A 195 -2.42 8.16 0.68
CA ASP A 195 -1.78 8.20 -0.63
C ASP A 195 -1.05 6.87 -0.83
N ALA A 196 -1.39 6.13 -1.90
CA ALA A 196 -0.70 4.88 -2.24
C ALA A 196 0.78 5.14 -2.60
N SER A 197 1.09 6.39 -2.95
CA SER A 197 2.44 6.90 -3.20
C SER A 197 3.06 7.59 -1.98
N ALA A 198 2.54 7.40 -0.77
CA ALA A 198 3.35 7.69 0.40
C ALA A 198 4.48 6.65 0.39
N ALA A 199 5.56 6.99 -0.32
CA ALA A 199 6.77 6.20 -0.45
C ALA A 199 6.97 5.46 0.86
N ALA A 200 6.80 4.14 0.81
CA ALA A 200 7.10 3.33 1.99
C ALA A 200 8.50 3.75 2.45
N PRO A 201 8.79 3.88 3.75
CA PRO A 201 10.12 4.30 4.17
C PRO A 201 11.18 3.42 3.48
N GLY A 202 12.02 4.00 2.63
CA GLY A 202 12.97 3.24 1.79
C GLY A 202 12.60 3.03 0.32
N ASP A 203 11.36 3.34 -0.09
CA ASP A 203 10.87 3.39 -1.48
C ASP A 203 11.35 4.69 -2.14
N PHE A 204 12.42 4.59 -2.92
CA PHE A 204 13.10 5.72 -3.54
C PHE A 204 12.77 5.87 -5.02
N ASP A 205 12.20 4.86 -5.68
CA ASP A 205 11.73 4.99 -7.07
C ASP A 205 10.20 5.11 -7.20
N GLY A 206 9.48 4.99 -6.09
CA GLY A 206 8.06 5.30 -5.95
C GLY A 206 7.14 4.18 -6.43
N ASP A 207 7.63 2.94 -6.49
CA ASP A 207 6.88 1.80 -7.00
C ASP A 207 6.11 1.03 -5.91
N GLY A 208 6.22 1.47 -4.65
CA GLY A 208 5.42 0.98 -3.53
C GLY A 208 6.04 -0.21 -2.77
N ASP A 209 7.29 -0.55 -3.04
CA ASP A 209 8.09 -1.43 -2.19
C ASP A 209 9.48 -0.86 -1.88
N ALA A 210 10.26 -1.60 -1.09
CA ALA A 210 11.64 -1.24 -0.74
C ALA A 210 12.55 -2.42 -1.11
N ASP A 211 13.10 -2.39 -2.32
CA ASP A 211 13.81 -3.49 -2.93
C ASP A 211 15.17 -3.08 -3.55
N GLY A 212 15.68 -3.87 -4.49
CA GLY A 212 16.96 -3.59 -5.16
C GLY A 212 16.93 -2.39 -6.10
N ALA A 213 15.77 -2.05 -6.68
CA ALA A 213 15.55 -0.90 -7.53
C ALA A 213 15.66 0.41 -6.73
N ASP A 214 15.14 0.43 -5.50
CA ASP A 214 15.32 1.55 -4.58
C ASP A 214 16.77 1.74 -4.17
N LEU A 215 17.49 0.65 -3.91
CA LEU A 215 18.92 0.75 -3.62
C LEU A 215 19.69 1.39 -4.79
N LEU A 216 19.29 1.08 -6.03
CA LEU A 216 19.86 1.71 -7.22
C LEU A 216 19.45 3.18 -7.34
N ALA A 217 18.21 3.54 -7.00
CA ALA A 217 17.75 4.92 -6.95
C ALA A 217 18.54 5.74 -5.91
N TRP A 218 18.78 5.17 -4.71
CA TRP A 218 19.67 5.76 -3.71
C TRP A 218 21.09 5.95 -4.24
N GLN A 219 21.70 4.93 -4.87
CA GLN A 219 23.04 5.02 -5.46
C GLN A 219 23.16 6.10 -6.56
N ARG A 220 22.04 6.47 -7.19
CA ARG A 220 21.96 7.53 -8.20
C ARG A 220 21.65 8.91 -7.60
N GLY A 221 21.50 9.00 -6.28
CA GLY A 221 21.15 10.23 -5.57
C GLY A 221 19.69 10.65 -5.79
N GLN A 222 18.80 9.69 -6.07
CA GLN A 222 17.37 9.93 -6.27
C GLN A 222 16.56 9.80 -4.97
N SER A 223 17.23 9.46 -3.85
CA SER A 223 16.62 9.45 -2.51
C SER A 223 16.37 10.89 -1.99
N PRO A 224 15.47 11.07 -0.99
CA PRO A 224 15.11 12.39 -0.46
C PRO A 224 16.31 13.25 0.00
N GLN A 225 17.33 12.62 0.58
CA GLN A 225 18.63 13.21 0.84
C GLN A 225 19.69 12.48 0.00
N PRO A 226 20.09 13.06 -1.16
CA PRO A 226 20.94 12.37 -2.13
C PRO A 226 22.20 11.75 -1.49
N LEU A 227 22.35 10.43 -1.65
CA LEU A 227 23.49 9.65 -1.16
C LEU A 227 23.72 9.74 0.36
N SER A 228 22.69 10.08 1.13
CA SER A 228 22.81 10.15 2.58
C SER A 228 22.89 8.75 3.21
N ALA A 229 23.58 8.67 4.34
CA ALA A 229 23.59 7.45 5.15
C ALA A 229 22.25 7.24 5.88
N SER A 230 21.48 8.30 6.15
CA SER A 230 20.17 8.19 6.77
C SER A 230 19.18 7.47 5.88
N ASP A 231 19.14 7.82 4.60
CA ASP A 231 18.26 7.19 3.61
C ASP A 231 18.66 5.73 3.42
N LEU A 232 19.97 5.41 3.38
CA LEU A 232 20.41 4.02 3.30
C LEU A 232 19.97 3.21 4.53
N VAL A 233 20.02 3.79 5.73
CA VAL A 233 19.54 3.12 6.97
C VAL A 233 18.02 2.93 6.92
N GLU A 234 17.28 3.90 6.39
CA GLU A 234 15.83 3.80 6.20
C GLU A 234 15.47 2.68 5.21
N TRP A 235 16.15 2.59 4.06
CA TRP A 235 16.00 1.45 3.14
C TRP A 235 16.36 0.11 3.81
N GLN A 236 17.48 0.03 4.53
CA GLN A 236 17.88 -1.20 5.23
C GLN A 236 16.85 -1.67 6.26
N ALA A 237 16.19 -0.73 6.95
CA ALA A 237 15.19 -1.04 7.95
C ALA A 237 13.88 -1.58 7.33
N ASN A 238 13.64 -1.30 6.04
CA ASN A 238 12.39 -1.62 5.37
C ASN A 238 12.57 -2.54 4.15
N PHE A 239 13.78 -3.02 3.86
CA PHE A 239 14.04 -3.91 2.73
C PHE A 239 13.13 -5.15 2.76
N GLY A 240 12.39 -5.36 1.68
CA GLY A 240 11.41 -6.45 1.54
C GLY A 240 10.05 -6.18 2.20
N ILE A 241 9.79 -4.95 2.67
CA ILE A 241 8.49 -4.48 3.14
C ILE A 241 7.83 -3.72 1.98
N GLY A 242 6.72 -4.23 1.44
CA GLY A 242 6.02 -3.62 0.30
C GLY A 242 4.83 -4.44 -0.20
N LEU A 243 4.10 -3.90 -1.18
CA LEU A 243 2.90 -4.51 -1.77
C LEU A 243 3.24 -5.74 -2.62
N GLY A 244 3.47 -6.87 -1.94
CA GLY A 244 3.75 -8.14 -2.60
C GLY A 244 4.88 -8.87 -1.92
N THR A 245 4.66 -9.34 -0.70
CA THR A 245 5.57 -10.32 -0.10
C THR A 245 5.53 -11.61 -0.92
N VAL A 246 6.43 -11.73 -1.90
CA VAL A 246 6.86 -13.04 -2.37
C VAL A 246 7.49 -13.70 -1.16
N ALA A 247 6.83 -14.72 -0.62
CA ALA A 247 7.37 -15.52 0.46
C ALA A 247 8.81 -15.89 0.10
N LEU A 248 9.78 -15.45 0.92
CA LEU A 248 11.14 -15.96 0.84
C LEU A 248 11.02 -17.46 1.03
N VAL A 249 11.09 -18.22 -0.07
CA VAL A 249 11.31 -19.66 0.00
C VAL A 249 12.61 -19.77 0.77
N ASN A 250 12.54 -20.20 2.03
CA ASN A 250 13.72 -20.56 2.80
C ASN A 250 14.54 -21.47 1.91
N VAL A 251 15.64 -20.95 1.37
CA VAL A 251 16.58 -21.74 0.58
C VAL A 251 17.04 -22.83 1.54
N PRO A 252 16.66 -24.10 1.31
CA PRO A 252 17.08 -25.15 2.22
C PRO A 252 18.60 -25.24 2.07
N GLU A 253 19.33 -24.99 3.16
CA GLU A 253 20.76 -25.21 3.15
C GLU A 253 21.00 -26.67 2.76
N PRO A 254 21.82 -26.96 1.72
CA PRO A 254 22.13 -28.33 1.38
C PRO A 254 22.79 -28.97 2.61
N PRO A 255 22.28 -30.10 3.13
CA PRO A 255 22.85 -30.72 4.30
C PRO A 255 24.24 -31.28 3.94
N GLY A 256 25.26 -30.49 4.28
CA GLY A 256 26.66 -30.92 4.35
C GLY A 256 27.53 -30.56 3.16
N VAL A 257 28.31 -29.48 3.30
CA VAL A 257 29.77 -29.57 3.09
C VAL A 257 30.50 -28.49 3.88
N ALA A 258 31.47 -28.94 4.65
CA ALA A 258 32.39 -28.14 5.42
C ALA A 258 33.18 -27.15 4.55
N ALA A 259 33.41 -25.97 5.11
CA ALA A 259 34.26 -24.92 4.57
C ALA A 259 35.66 -25.46 4.21
N CYS A 260 36.01 -25.43 2.93
CA CYS A 260 37.41 -25.39 2.50
C CYS A 260 37.97 -24.00 2.81
N ALA A 261 38.49 -23.83 4.02
CA ALA A 261 39.35 -22.71 4.36
C ALA A 261 40.69 -22.88 3.63
N VAL A 262 40.87 -22.14 2.54
CA VAL A 262 42.21 -21.85 2.01
C VAL A 262 42.82 -20.78 2.92
N LEU A 263 43.66 -21.20 3.87
CA LEU A 263 44.61 -20.31 4.52
C LEU A 263 46.00 -20.94 4.52
N TRP A 264 46.90 -20.20 3.88
CA TRP A 264 48.33 -20.41 3.89
C TRP A 264 48.88 -20.41 5.32
N SER A 265 49.68 -21.41 5.67
CA SER A 265 50.64 -21.30 6.76
C SER A 265 52.03 -21.71 6.28
N VAL A 266 52.90 -20.70 6.25
CA VAL A 266 54.36 -20.82 6.11
C VAL A 266 54.95 -21.28 7.45
N GLY A 267 55.87 -22.23 7.41
CA GLY A 267 56.73 -22.65 8.54
C GLY A 267 57.11 -24.12 8.42
N ALA A 268 58.15 -24.47 7.64
CA ALA A 268 59.57 -24.56 8.06
C ALA A 268 59.89 -25.78 8.95
N ILE A 269 61.08 -26.33 8.70
CA ILE A 269 61.92 -27.22 9.54
C ILE A 269 61.98 -28.72 9.11
N SER A 270 63.01 -28.97 8.29
CA SER A 270 64.03 -30.04 8.41
C SER A 270 63.83 -31.41 7.74
N ALA A 271 64.71 -31.65 6.77
CA ALA A 271 65.04 -32.92 6.13
C ALA A 271 65.64 -33.96 7.12
N PRO A 272 65.70 -35.24 6.73
CA PRO A 272 66.99 -35.70 6.21
C PRO A 272 66.93 -36.65 4.99
N ALA A 273 67.88 -36.40 4.08
CA ALA A 273 68.75 -37.34 3.37
C ALA A 273 68.16 -38.61 2.72
N LEU A 274 67.87 -38.52 1.42
CA LEU A 274 67.90 -39.66 0.50
C LEU A 274 69.35 -39.99 0.12
N ARG A 275 69.92 -41.05 0.67
CA ARG A 275 71.14 -41.69 0.16
C ARG A 275 70.74 -42.90 -0.67
N ARG A 276 70.77 -42.76 -2.00
CA ARG A 276 70.74 -43.88 -2.95
C ARG A 276 72.12 -44.53 -2.97
N SER A 277 72.22 -45.77 -2.51
CA SER A 277 73.35 -46.65 -2.80
C SER A 277 72.93 -47.72 -3.81
N PHE A 278 73.61 -47.71 -4.96
CA PHE A 278 73.62 -48.78 -5.96
C PHE A 278 74.39 -50.00 -5.44
N ALA A 279 73.84 -51.20 -5.69
CA ALA A 279 74.44 -52.54 -5.81
C ALA A 279 73.42 -53.54 -5.23
N GLY A 280 72.86 -54.52 -5.92
CA GLY A 280 73.45 -55.39 -6.93
C GLY A 280 73.52 -56.81 -6.36
N ARG A 281 72.44 -57.60 -6.49
CA ARG A 281 72.45 -59.06 -6.70
C ARG A 281 71.03 -59.64 -6.79
N CYS A 282 70.79 -60.32 -7.91
CA CYS A 282 69.79 -61.38 -8.17
C CYS A 282 69.89 -62.54 -7.13
N PRO A 283 68.91 -63.47 -7.01
CA PRO A 283 68.16 -64.05 -8.14
C PRO A 283 66.68 -64.51 -7.95
N ALA A 284 66.08 -64.70 -9.14
CA ALA A 284 65.21 -65.80 -9.60
C ALA A 284 63.69 -65.88 -9.27
N GLY A 285 62.94 -65.98 -10.38
CA GLY A 285 61.70 -66.75 -10.56
C GLY A 285 60.39 -65.98 -10.36
N PHE A 286 59.31 -66.11 -11.13
CA PHE A 286 58.97 -66.76 -12.40
C PHE A 286 57.48 -66.41 -12.67
N ARG A 287 57.17 -66.00 -13.91
CA ARG A 287 55.87 -66.04 -14.65
C ARG A 287 54.64 -65.25 -14.15
N ARG A 288 54.13 -64.29 -14.96
CA ARG A 288 53.10 -64.37 -16.04
C ARG A 288 51.67 -64.37 -15.44
N SER A 289 50.65 -63.71 -15.99
CA SER A 289 50.47 -63.00 -17.27
C SER A 289 49.14 -62.24 -17.26
N SER A 290 49.12 -61.08 -17.95
CA SER A 290 48.13 -60.63 -18.96
C SER A 290 46.63 -60.56 -18.60
N ARG A 291 45.79 -59.66 -19.11
CA ARG A 291 45.83 -58.62 -20.17
C ARG A 291 44.50 -57.87 -19.97
N ARG A 292 44.52 -56.53 -20.05
CA ARG A 292 43.83 -55.68 -21.05
C ARG A 292 42.36 -55.97 -21.35
N GLY A 293 41.57 -54.90 -21.34
CA GLY A 293 40.40 -54.75 -22.19
C GLY A 293 39.51 -53.59 -21.77
N THR A 294 39.68 -52.44 -22.43
CA THR A 294 38.84 -51.23 -22.33
C THR A 294 37.59 -51.35 -23.20
N CYS A 295 36.48 -50.76 -22.74
CA CYS A 295 35.22 -50.63 -23.46
C CYS A 295 35.23 -49.50 -24.49
N GLY A 296 34.41 -49.68 -25.53
CA GLY A 296 33.59 -48.63 -26.14
C GLY A 296 32.14 -48.99 -25.91
#